data_AF-A0A6P1YDH5-F1
#
_entry.id   AF-A0A6P1YDH5-F1
#
_cell.length_a   1.000
_cell.length_b   1.000
_cell.length_c   1.000
_cell.angle_alpha   90.00
_cell.angle_beta   90.00
_cell.angle_gamma   90.00
#
_symmetry.space_group_name_H-M   'P 1'
#
loop_
_entity.id
_entity.type
_entity.pdbx_description
1 polymer ?
#
loop_
_entity_poly.entity_id
_entity_poly.type
_entity_poly.pdbx_seq_one_letter_code
_entity_poly.pdbx_strand_id
1 'polypeptide(L)'
;MYKKYILITLIIIIILTGCSNNKSVNIDNNHLFFSYEQYKDLFKNMSLNLNLEGYEEKDYTKYTNLIFIDKHFSFNKREYLTLDGKYSDTETQETIVFSNKDKSKFVILDLIYINAQLEKDLVYIKSIGDIPIPSSTYKKINEYIFSYGNILVKVTIINDKEPVSFEQQYAIAESVLNFLNNYNIDKKITIKLYQTPSNVFSEGV
;
A
#
# COMPACT_ATOMS: atom_id res chain seq x y z
N MET A 1 71.78 -9.60 13.38
CA MET A 1 70.70 -8.96 14.16
C MET A 1 69.67 -8.18 13.31
N TYR A 2 69.65 -8.32 11.97
CA TYR A 2 68.76 -7.55 11.07
C TYR A 2 67.55 -8.32 10.50
N LYS A 3 67.49 -9.66 10.64
CA LYS A 3 66.41 -10.47 10.05
C LYS A 3 65.06 -10.40 10.80
N LYS A 4 65.05 -10.05 12.10
CA LYS A 4 63.81 -9.92 12.88
C LYS A 4 63.05 -8.62 12.63
N TYR A 5 63.73 -7.55 12.22
CA TYR A 5 63.10 -6.25 11.95
C TYR A 5 62.44 -6.18 10.57
N ILE A 6 62.91 -6.96 9.60
CA ILE A 6 62.33 -7.03 8.24
C ILE A 6 60.96 -7.73 8.23
N LEU A 7 60.74 -8.70 9.13
CA LEU A 7 59.46 -9.41 9.21
C LEU A 7 58.36 -8.55 9.85
N ILE A 8 58.72 -7.63 10.75
CA ILE A 8 57.77 -6.76 11.45
C ILE A 8 57.31 -5.60 10.54
N THR A 9 58.17 -5.09 9.66
CA THR A 9 57.77 -4.07 8.67
C THR A 9 56.84 -4.60 7.59
N LEU A 10 56.93 -5.88 7.21
CA LEU A 10 56.07 -6.45 6.16
C LEU A 10 54.61 -6.64 6.60
N ILE A 11 54.36 -6.87 7.89
CA ILE A 11 53.01 -7.08 8.44
C ILE A 11 52.25 -5.75 8.57
N ILE A 12 52.94 -4.63 8.79
CA ILE A 12 52.30 -3.31 8.93
C ILE A 12 51.77 -2.78 7.59
N ILE A 13 52.38 -3.17 6.45
CA ILE A 13 51.94 -2.72 5.11
C ILE A 13 50.60 -3.37 4.70
N ILE A 14 50.29 -4.58 5.17
CA ILE A 14 49.05 -5.30 4.81
C ILE A 14 47.82 -4.72 5.54
N ILE A 15 48.02 -4.04 6.68
CA ILE A 15 46.92 -3.41 7.44
C ILE A 15 46.53 -2.05 6.85
N LEU A 16 47.36 -1.44 5.98
CA LEU A 16 47.13 -0.10 5.43
C LEU A 16 46.50 -0.06 4.03
N THR A 17 46.28 -1.21 3.37
CA THR A 17 45.64 -1.26 2.04
C THR A 17 44.22 -1.82 2.06
N GLY A 18 43.66 -2.07 3.24
CA GLY A 18 42.28 -2.55 3.44
C GLY A 18 41.26 -1.44 3.69
N CYS A 19 41.21 -0.41 2.85
CA CYS A 19 40.03 0.45 2.72
C CYS A 19 39.63 0.48 1.26
N SER A 20 38.92 -0.59 0.86
CA SER A 20 38.13 -0.64 -0.35
C SER A 20 37.31 0.65 -0.44
N ASN A 21 37.33 1.28 -1.62
CA ASN A 21 36.54 2.44 -1.96
C ASN A 21 35.11 2.28 -1.45
N ASN A 22 34.80 2.92 -0.32
CA ASN A 22 33.45 3.37 -0.05
C ASN A 22 33.18 4.44 -1.10
N LYS A 23 32.75 4.00 -2.29
CA LYS A 23 31.82 4.79 -3.07
C LYS A 23 30.76 5.21 -2.04
N SER A 24 30.72 6.49 -1.70
CA SER A 24 29.55 7.08 -1.09
C SER A 24 28.43 6.75 -2.07
N VAL A 25 27.71 5.66 -1.80
CA VAL A 25 26.38 5.48 -2.32
C VAL A 25 25.67 6.70 -1.78
N ASN A 26 25.44 7.67 -2.65
CA ASN A 26 24.39 8.65 -2.43
C ASN A 26 23.13 7.80 -2.39
N ILE A 27 22.80 7.28 -1.21
CA ILE A 27 21.46 6.82 -0.92
C ILE A 27 20.70 8.14 -0.90
N ASP A 28 20.02 8.44 -2.01
CA ASP A 28 18.97 9.45 -2.00
C ASP A 28 18.00 9.03 -0.90
N ASN A 29 18.16 9.59 0.30
CA ASN A 29 17.33 9.39 1.48
C ASN A 29 15.99 10.13 1.28
N ASN A 30 15.35 9.96 0.12
CA ASN A 30 13.95 10.30 -0.06
C ASN A 30 13.14 9.17 0.58
N HIS A 31 13.15 9.14 1.91
CA HIS A 31 12.28 8.26 2.67
C HIS A 31 10.84 8.64 2.35
N LEU A 32 10.18 7.81 1.53
CA LEU A 32 8.80 7.99 1.14
C LEU A 32 7.91 7.82 2.39
N PHE A 33 7.44 8.93 2.95
CA PHE A 33 6.56 8.95 4.11
C PHE A 33 5.41 9.92 3.86
N PHE A 34 4.18 9.42 3.90
CA PHE A 34 2.96 10.18 3.73
C PHE A 34 2.51 10.72 5.09
N SER A 35 2.22 12.03 5.15
CA SER A 35 1.31 12.54 6.16
C SER A 35 -0.11 12.00 5.95
N TYR A 36 -0.97 12.12 6.97
CA TYR A 36 -2.37 11.71 6.86
C TYR A 36 -3.09 12.40 5.69
N GLU A 37 -2.89 13.71 5.53
CA GLU A 37 -3.48 14.47 4.41
C GLU A 37 -3.00 13.96 3.05
N GLN A 38 -1.69 13.68 2.91
CA GLN A 38 -1.15 13.10 1.68
C GLN A 38 -1.69 11.70 1.40
N TYR A 39 -1.98 10.92 2.44
CA TYR A 39 -2.66 9.63 2.32
C TYR A 39 -4.10 9.80 1.79
N LYS A 40 -4.86 10.74 2.35
CA LYS A 40 -6.23 11.04 1.88
C LYS A 40 -6.23 11.56 0.44
N ASP A 41 -5.26 12.40 0.09
CA ASP A 41 -5.05 12.88 -1.27
C ASP A 41 -4.69 11.74 -2.24
N LEU A 42 -3.80 10.82 -1.83
CA LEU A 42 -3.46 9.64 -2.62
C LEU A 42 -4.71 8.78 -2.85
N PHE A 43 -5.46 8.46 -1.78
CA PHE A 43 -6.68 7.67 -1.88
C PHE A 43 -7.68 8.32 -2.85
N LYS A 44 -7.92 9.62 -2.71
CA LYS A 44 -8.82 10.37 -3.59
C LYS A 44 -8.34 10.39 -5.04
N ASN A 45 -7.04 10.57 -5.27
CA ASN A 45 -6.49 10.56 -6.62
C ASN A 45 -6.61 9.16 -7.24
N MET A 46 -6.28 8.12 -6.49
CA MET A 46 -6.36 6.73 -6.92
C MET A 46 -7.82 6.31 -7.19
N SER A 47 -8.75 6.68 -6.32
CA SER A 47 -10.18 6.39 -6.50
C SER A 47 -10.77 7.09 -7.72
N LEU A 48 -10.19 8.20 -8.19
CA LEU A 48 -10.64 8.89 -9.40
C LEU A 48 -9.90 8.41 -10.66
N ASN A 49 -8.59 8.20 -10.59
CA ASN A 49 -7.73 8.10 -11.76
C ASN A 49 -7.12 6.71 -11.99
N LEU A 50 -7.13 5.81 -11.01
CA LEU A 50 -6.73 4.43 -11.25
C LEU A 50 -7.78 3.77 -12.16
N ASN A 51 -7.27 3.14 -13.22
CA ASN A 51 -8.04 2.34 -14.15
C ASN A 51 -7.48 0.92 -14.18
N LEU A 52 -8.36 -0.07 -14.20
CA LEU A 52 -8.01 -1.48 -14.31
C LEU A 52 -8.67 -2.04 -15.56
N GLU A 53 -7.88 -2.60 -16.47
CA GLU A 53 -8.41 -3.17 -17.71
C GLU A 53 -9.43 -4.27 -17.42
N GLY A 54 -10.59 -4.20 -18.08
CA GLY A 54 -11.69 -5.15 -17.88
C GLY A 54 -12.60 -4.86 -16.67
N TYR A 55 -12.36 -3.77 -15.93
CA TYR A 55 -13.23 -3.31 -14.85
C TYR A 55 -13.83 -1.94 -15.21
N GLU A 56 -15.16 -1.85 -15.16
CA GLU A 56 -15.91 -0.70 -15.68
C GLU A 56 -16.56 0.11 -14.54
N GLU A 57 -17.08 -0.59 -13.53
CA GLU A 57 -17.71 0.04 -12.38
C GLU A 57 -16.66 0.24 -11.28
N LYS A 58 -16.65 1.45 -10.70
CA LYS A 58 -15.77 1.83 -9.60
C LYS A 58 -16.57 2.52 -8.51
N ASP A 59 -16.47 2.01 -7.30
CA ASP A 59 -16.97 2.66 -6.09
C ASP A 59 -15.84 2.78 -5.06
N TYR A 60 -16.02 3.63 -4.06
CA TYR A 60 -15.03 3.86 -3.02
C TYR A 60 -15.68 4.44 -1.77
N THR A 61 -14.98 4.39 -0.65
CA THR A 61 -15.43 5.03 0.59
C THR A 61 -15.64 6.53 0.39
N LYS A 62 -16.88 7.01 0.52
CA LYS A 62 -17.25 8.44 0.32
C LYS A 62 -17.40 9.23 1.61
N TYR A 63 -17.71 8.55 2.70
CA TYR A 63 -17.98 9.13 4.00
C TYR A 63 -17.06 8.48 5.04
N THR A 64 -16.90 9.12 6.19
CA THR A 64 -16.19 8.58 7.34
C THR A 64 -16.58 7.12 7.59
N ASN A 65 -15.60 6.22 7.44
CA ASN A 65 -15.77 4.78 7.64
C ASN A 65 -15.09 4.36 8.94
N LEU A 66 -15.81 4.49 10.05
CA LEU A 66 -15.29 4.16 11.38
C LEU A 66 -15.39 2.65 11.64
N ILE A 67 -14.24 1.98 11.61
CA ILE A 67 -14.12 0.56 11.93
C ILE A 67 -13.78 0.41 13.41
N PHE A 68 -14.72 -0.16 14.17
CA PHE A 68 -14.52 -0.59 15.55
C PHE A 68 -13.86 -1.97 15.57
N ILE A 69 -12.89 -2.16 16.46
CA ILE A 69 -12.25 -3.45 16.71
C ILE A 69 -12.23 -3.76 18.21
N ASP A 70 -12.28 -5.04 18.54
CA ASP A 70 -11.94 -5.46 19.90
C ASP A 70 -10.51 -5.03 20.21
N LYS A 71 -10.32 -4.35 21.34
CA LYS A 71 -9.03 -3.82 21.76
C LYS A 71 -7.96 -4.91 21.87
N HIS A 72 -8.35 -6.14 22.16
CA HIS A 72 -7.43 -7.27 22.24
C HIS A 72 -6.74 -7.54 20.89
N PHE A 73 -7.43 -7.35 19.77
CA PHE A 73 -6.86 -7.51 18.42
C PHE A 73 -5.79 -6.48 18.08
N SER A 74 -5.70 -5.39 18.85
CA SER A 74 -4.65 -4.39 18.71
C SER A 74 -3.60 -4.44 19.82
N PHE A 75 -3.46 -5.58 20.51
CA PHE A 75 -2.57 -5.71 21.67
C PHE A 75 -2.88 -4.67 22.74
N ASN A 76 -4.17 -4.40 22.96
CA ASN A 76 -4.70 -3.41 23.89
C ASN A 76 -4.37 -1.94 23.55
N LYS A 77 -3.99 -1.61 22.30
CA LYS A 77 -3.55 -0.26 21.90
C LYS A 77 -4.68 0.67 21.44
N ARG A 78 -5.69 0.16 20.73
CA ARG A 78 -6.77 0.96 20.11
C ARG A 78 -8.07 0.17 19.99
N GLU A 79 -9.18 0.90 19.92
CA GLU A 79 -10.55 0.35 19.76
C GLU A 79 -11.16 0.76 18.41
N TYR A 80 -10.53 1.71 17.72
CA TYR A 80 -10.92 2.21 16.42
C TYR A 80 -9.72 2.22 15.46
N LEU A 81 -9.96 1.97 14.18
CA LEU A 81 -8.95 2.11 13.11
C LEU A 81 -8.84 3.59 12.69
N THR A 82 -8.33 4.40 13.61
CA THR A 82 -8.08 5.85 13.45
C THR A 82 -6.65 6.18 13.86
N LEU A 83 -6.20 7.42 13.61
CA LEU A 83 -4.83 7.87 13.92
C LEU A 83 -4.48 7.70 15.41
N ASP A 84 -5.41 8.08 16.29
CA ASP A 84 -5.23 8.05 17.74
C ASP A 84 -5.86 6.82 18.41
N GLY A 85 -6.52 5.96 17.62
CA GLY A 85 -7.18 4.76 18.10
C GLY A 85 -8.50 4.99 18.82
N LYS A 86 -9.06 6.21 18.74
CA LYS A 86 -10.33 6.64 19.33
C LYS A 86 -11.36 6.99 18.25
N TYR A 87 -12.60 7.21 18.66
CA TYR A 87 -13.66 7.70 17.78
C TYR A 87 -13.32 9.09 17.22
N SER A 88 -13.09 9.19 15.91
CA SER A 88 -12.77 10.42 15.18
C SER A 88 -13.06 10.27 13.68
N ASP A 89 -12.91 11.34 12.91
CA ASP A 89 -12.98 11.36 11.44
C ASP A 89 -11.61 11.14 10.76
N THR A 90 -10.69 10.50 11.49
CA THR A 90 -9.31 10.24 11.03
C THR A 90 -9.08 8.76 10.74
N GLU A 91 -10.02 8.12 10.04
CA GLU A 91 -9.91 6.70 9.65
C GLU A 91 -8.60 6.41 8.90
N THR A 92 -7.99 5.28 9.23
CA THR A 92 -6.70 4.85 8.67
C THR A 92 -6.84 3.72 7.66
N GLN A 93 -8.05 3.42 7.20
CA GLN A 93 -8.30 2.41 6.20
C GLN A 93 -9.40 2.87 5.24
N GLU A 94 -9.10 2.81 3.95
CA GLU A 94 -9.97 3.27 2.89
C GLU A 94 -10.03 2.26 1.76
N THR A 95 -11.21 2.10 1.14
CA THR A 95 -11.46 1.02 0.18
C THR A 95 -11.88 1.57 -1.18
N ILE A 96 -11.33 1.00 -2.25
CA ILE A 96 -11.77 1.19 -3.64
C ILE A 96 -12.21 -0.17 -4.17
N VAL A 97 -13.41 -0.24 -4.74
CA VAL A 97 -13.97 -1.46 -5.33
C VAL A 97 -14.12 -1.27 -6.82
N PHE A 98 -13.56 -2.18 -7.59
CA PHE A 98 -13.73 -2.29 -9.03
C PHE A 98 -14.54 -3.53 -9.33
N SER A 99 -15.48 -3.44 -10.27
CA SER A 99 -16.17 -4.62 -10.81
C SER A 99 -16.26 -4.57 -12.33
N ASN A 100 -16.25 -5.76 -12.94
CA ASN A 100 -16.58 -5.89 -14.34
C ASN A 100 -18.10 -5.74 -14.56
N LYS A 101 -18.50 -5.54 -15.82
CA LYS A 101 -19.89 -5.22 -16.19
C LYS A 101 -20.94 -6.22 -15.71
N ASP A 102 -20.60 -7.50 -15.68
CA ASP A 102 -21.53 -8.56 -15.25
C ASP A 102 -21.41 -8.91 -13.76
N LYS A 103 -20.58 -8.16 -13.00
CA LYS A 103 -20.38 -8.31 -11.55
C LYS A 103 -19.94 -9.72 -11.13
N SER A 104 -19.19 -10.41 -11.99
CA SER A 104 -18.58 -11.70 -11.68
C SER A 104 -17.12 -11.61 -11.26
N LYS A 105 -16.49 -10.46 -11.47
CA LYS A 105 -15.10 -10.17 -11.09
C LYS A 105 -15.04 -8.89 -10.27
N PHE A 106 -14.40 -8.96 -9.12
CA PHE A 106 -14.16 -7.82 -8.24
C PHE A 106 -12.69 -7.67 -7.92
N VAL A 107 -12.23 -6.42 -7.86
CA VAL A 107 -10.95 -6.04 -7.26
C VAL A 107 -11.22 -5.05 -6.16
N ILE A 108 -10.80 -5.38 -4.94
CA ILE A 108 -10.94 -4.54 -3.76
C ILE A 108 -9.53 -4.10 -3.37
N LEU A 109 -9.32 -2.79 -3.35
CA LEU A 109 -8.07 -2.16 -2.91
C LEU A 109 -8.32 -1.50 -1.56
N ASP A 110 -7.69 -2.01 -0.50
CA ASP A 110 -7.66 -1.33 0.79
C ASP A 110 -6.33 -0.59 0.93
N LEU A 111 -6.40 0.73 1.10
CA LEU A 111 -5.26 1.59 1.44
C LEU A 111 -5.28 1.81 2.96
N ILE A 112 -4.31 1.24 3.64
CA ILE A 112 -4.19 1.25 5.10
C ILE A 112 -3.01 2.14 5.48
N TYR A 113 -3.32 3.27 6.11
CA TYR A 113 -2.35 4.19 6.66
C TYR A 113 -1.78 3.63 7.96
N ILE A 114 -0.45 3.67 8.10
CA ILE A 114 0.22 3.36 9.35
C ILE A 114 1.09 4.54 9.76
N ASN A 115 1.08 4.84 11.06
CA ASN A 115 1.98 5.84 11.62
C ASN A 115 3.36 5.23 11.95
N ALA A 116 3.94 4.53 10.97
CA ALA A 116 5.22 3.85 11.06
C ALA A 116 5.79 3.67 9.66
N GLN A 117 7.11 3.74 9.52
CA GLN A 117 7.78 3.60 8.24
C GLN A 117 7.99 2.12 7.90
N LEU A 118 7.50 1.67 6.74
CA LEU A 118 7.74 0.33 6.18
C LEU A 118 8.53 0.35 4.87
N GLU A 119 8.73 1.53 4.29
CA GLU A 119 9.37 1.75 2.99
C GLU A 119 8.66 0.99 1.85
N LYS A 120 9.38 0.50 0.84
CA LYS A 120 8.83 -0.29 -0.29
C LYS A 120 9.29 -1.75 -0.20
N ASP A 121 9.31 -2.32 1.00
CA ASP A 121 9.96 -3.62 1.25
C ASP A 121 8.95 -4.74 1.59
N LEU A 122 7.93 -4.44 2.41
CA LEU A 122 6.95 -5.45 2.78
C LEU A 122 6.13 -5.87 1.55
N VAL A 123 6.15 -7.18 1.27
CA VAL A 123 5.27 -7.86 0.33
C VAL A 123 4.73 -9.15 0.97
N TYR A 124 3.41 -9.30 0.98
CA TYR A 124 2.72 -10.52 1.35
C TYR A 124 1.94 -11.01 0.14
N ILE A 125 2.11 -12.28 -0.23
CA ILE A 125 1.31 -12.93 -1.27
C ILE A 125 0.70 -14.17 -0.64
N LYS A 126 -0.62 -14.28 -0.72
CA LYS A 126 -1.34 -15.48 -0.28
C LYS A 126 -0.88 -16.67 -1.13
N SER A 127 -0.10 -17.56 -0.52
CA SER A 127 0.36 -18.81 -1.12
C SER A 127 -0.05 -19.97 -0.24
N ILE A 128 -0.65 -20.99 -0.85
CA ILE A 128 -1.01 -22.25 -0.16
C ILE A 128 0.06 -23.33 -0.31
N GLY A 129 1.11 -23.07 -1.09
CA GLY A 129 2.08 -24.10 -1.48
C GLY A 129 1.37 -25.35 -2.00
N ASP A 130 1.86 -26.51 -1.59
CA ASP A 130 1.31 -27.83 -1.95
C ASP A 130 0.20 -28.30 -1.01
N ILE A 131 -0.34 -27.43 -0.14
CA ILE A 131 -1.39 -27.83 0.81
C ILE A 131 -2.68 -28.09 0.02
N PRO A 132 -3.22 -29.33 0.05
CA PRO A 132 -4.43 -29.67 -0.70
C PRO A 132 -5.65 -29.10 0.01
N ILE A 133 -5.96 -27.82 -0.24
CA ILE A 133 -7.20 -27.20 0.24
C ILE A 133 -8.36 -27.64 -0.65
N PRO A 134 -9.38 -28.35 -0.13
CA PRO A 134 -10.41 -28.98 -0.97
C PRO A 134 -11.41 -28.06 -1.67
N SER A 135 -11.30 -26.72 -1.55
CA SER A 135 -12.35 -25.83 -2.05
C SER A 135 -11.97 -25.09 -3.34
N SER A 136 -12.81 -25.23 -4.36
CA SER A 136 -12.77 -24.42 -5.58
C SER A 136 -12.97 -22.93 -5.27
N THR A 137 -13.71 -22.61 -4.21
CA THR A 137 -13.91 -21.24 -3.70
C THR A 137 -12.61 -20.58 -3.27
N TYR A 138 -11.67 -21.32 -2.67
CA TYR A 138 -10.39 -20.72 -2.26
C TYR A 138 -9.60 -20.18 -3.44
N LYS A 139 -9.62 -20.91 -4.57
CA LYS A 139 -8.90 -20.52 -5.80
C LYS A 139 -9.55 -19.33 -6.52
N LYS A 140 -10.81 -19.02 -6.19
CA LYS A 140 -11.55 -17.86 -6.71
C LYS A 140 -11.21 -16.55 -5.99
N ILE A 141 -10.45 -16.62 -4.89
CA ILE A 141 -10.07 -15.45 -4.08
C ILE A 141 -8.54 -15.40 -3.91
N ASN A 142 -7.91 -14.41 -4.53
CA ASN A 142 -6.49 -14.12 -4.35
C ASN A 142 -6.32 -12.85 -3.52
N GLU A 143 -5.32 -12.83 -2.63
CA GLU A 143 -5.02 -11.67 -1.80
C GLU A 143 -3.51 -11.44 -1.76
N TYR A 144 -3.11 -10.18 -1.82
CA TYR A 144 -1.73 -9.77 -1.60
C TYR A 144 -1.68 -8.38 -0.99
N ILE A 145 -0.60 -8.09 -0.28
CA ILE A 145 -0.33 -6.79 0.33
C ILE A 145 1.06 -6.36 -0.07
N PHE A 146 1.25 -5.10 -0.40
CA PHE A 146 2.58 -4.51 -0.50
C PHE A 146 2.61 -3.15 0.19
N SER A 147 3.82 -2.75 0.59
CA SER A 147 4.06 -1.44 1.21
C SER A 147 4.47 -0.39 0.18
N TYR A 148 4.00 0.83 0.40
CA TYR A 148 4.41 2.03 -0.33
C TYR A 148 4.65 3.16 0.68
N GLY A 149 5.85 3.20 1.27
CA GLY A 149 6.19 4.13 2.35
C GLY A 149 5.60 3.69 3.68
N ASN A 150 4.60 4.43 4.16
CA ASN A 150 3.81 4.12 5.36
C ASN A 150 2.35 3.81 5.01
N ILE A 151 2.11 3.30 3.81
CA ILE A 151 0.80 2.84 3.34
C ILE A 151 0.93 1.38 2.96
N LEU A 152 0.05 0.53 3.51
CA LEU A 152 -0.15 -0.82 3.02
C LEU A 152 -1.27 -0.81 1.99
N VAL A 153 -1.01 -1.43 0.85
CA VAL A 153 -2.02 -1.63 -0.19
C VAL A 153 -2.37 -3.10 -0.21
N LYS A 154 -3.53 -3.45 0.33
CA LYS A 154 -4.11 -4.79 0.21
C LYS A 154 -4.92 -4.85 -1.07
N VAL A 155 -4.67 -5.86 -1.88
CA VAL A 155 -5.46 -6.19 -3.06
C VAL A 155 -6.16 -7.51 -2.83
N THR A 156 -7.48 -7.52 -2.98
CA THR A 156 -8.31 -8.73 -2.99
C THR A 156 -8.94 -8.87 -4.37
N ILE A 157 -8.70 -10.00 -5.03
CA ILE A 157 -9.28 -10.33 -6.33
C ILE A 157 -10.27 -11.47 -6.13
N ILE A 158 -11.50 -11.26 -6.56
CA ILE A 158 -12.58 -12.25 -6.49
C ILE A 158 -13.04 -12.53 -7.91
N ASN A 159 -13.11 -13.81 -8.29
CA ASN A 159 -13.66 -14.25 -9.56
C ASN A 159 -14.64 -15.41 -9.32
N ASP A 160 -15.93 -15.12 -9.43
CA ASP A 160 -16.97 -16.09 -9.06
C ASP A 160 -17.09 -17.25 -10.07
N LYS A 161 -16.55 -17.08 -11.29
CA LYS A 161 -16.67 -18.04 -12.38
C LYS A 161 -15.52 -19.04 -12.41
N GLU A 162 -14.30 -18.55 -12.22
CA GLU A 162 -13.07 -19.33 -12.43
C GLU A 162 -11.99 -18.95 -11.42
N PRO A 163 -11.00 -19.83 -11.18
CA PRO A 163 -9.82 -19.46 -10.39
C PRO A 163 -9.17 -18.16 -10.88
N VAL A 164 -8.70 -17.33 -9.94
CA VAL A 164 -7.90 -16.14 -10.29
C VAL A 164 -6.58 -16.61 -10.89
N SER A 165 -6.31 -16.21 -12.14
CA SER A 165 -5.08 -16.58 -12.84
C SER A 165 -3.90 -15.71 -12.40
N PHE A 166 -2.68 -16.20 -12.61
CA PHE A 166 -1.48 -15.43 -12.32
C PHE A 166 -1.39 -14.17 -13.21
N GLU A 167 -1.78 -14.27 -14.48
CA GLU A 167 -1.81 -13.15 -15.43
C GLU A 167 -2.78 -12.06 -14.97
N GLN A 168 -3.97 -12.44 -14.50
CA GLN A 168 -4.93 -11.50 -13.92
C GLN A 168 -4.34 -10.80 -12.70
N GLN A 169 -3.72 -11.57 -11.78
CA GLN A 169 -3.07 -11.02 -10.59
C GLN A 169 -1.95 -10.03 -10.96
N TYR A 170 -1.09 -10.41 -11.90
CA TYR A 170 0.04 -9.62 -12.36
C TYR A 170 -0.41 -8.30 -13.00
N ALA A 171 -1.38 -8.34 -13.92
CA ALA A 171 -1.88 -7.14 -14.61
C ALA A 171 -2.48 -6.11 -13.63
N ILE A 172 -3.20 -6.58 -12.60
CA ILE A 172 -3.74 -5.71 -11.55
C ILE A 172 -2.60 -5.13 -10.70
N ALA A 173 -1.66 -5.96 -10.26
CA ALA A 173 -0.53 -5.51 -9.46
C ALA A 173 0.31 -4.46 -10.21
N GLU A 174 0.59 -4.71 -11.49
CA GLU A 174 1.33 -3.79 -12.35
C GLU A 174 0.60 -2.45 -12.50
N SER A 175 -0.71 -2.48 -12.75
CA SER A 175 -1.52 -1.26 -12.86
C SER A 175 -1.47 -0.41 -11.59
N VAL A 176 -1.58 -1.05 -10.42
CA VAL A 176 -1.51 -0.36 -9.13
C VAL A 176 -0.10 0.19 -8.87
N LEU A 177 0.95 -0.61 -9.07
CA LEU A 177 2.33 -0.18 -8.87
C LEU A 177 2.73 0.96 -9.81
N ASN A 178 2.29 0.90 -11.07
CA ASN A 178 2.49 1.97 -12.04
C ASN A 178 1.78 3.26 -11.62
N PHE A 179 0.56 3.18 -11.09
CA PHE A 179 -0.11 4.35 -10.54
C PHE A 179 0.69 4.98 -9.39
N LEU A 180 1.10 4.16 -8.42
CA LEU A 180 1.82 4.63 -7.23
C LEU A 180 3.18 5.24 -7.58
N ASN A 181 3.95 4.60 -8.45
CA ASN A 181 5.28 5.10 -8.86
C ASN A 181 5.22 6.42 -9.65
N ASN A 182 4.08 6.71 -10.29
CA ASN A 182 3.85 7.98 -10.99
C ASN A 182 3.13 9.03 -10.13
N TYR A 183 2.75 8.68 -8.89
CA TYR A 183 2.13 9.62 -7.96
C TYR A 183 3.18 10.56 -7.36
N ASN A 184 2.99 11.86 -7.54
CA ASN A 184 3.86 12.88 -6.94
C ASN A 184 3.31 13.31 -5.57
N ILE A 185 3.99 12.87 -4.51
CA ILE A 185 3.62 13.13 -3.11
C ILE A 185 3.73 14.61 -2.70
N ASP A 186 4.54 15.40 -3.40
CA ASP A 186 4.79 16.82 -3.12
C ASP A 186 3.82 17.75 -3.87
N LYS A 187 3.01 17.20 -4.78
CA LYS A 187 2.07 17.98 -5.57
C LYS A 187 0.85 18.32 -4.71
N LYS A 188 0.80 19.54 -4.16
CA LYS A 188 -0.43 20.12 -3.58
C LYS A 188 -1.54 20.14 -4.63
N ILE A 189 -2.53 19.26 -4.48
CA ILE A 189 -3.72 19.30 -5.33
C ILE A 189 -4.60 20.45 -4.83
N THR A 190 -4.64 21.56 -5.57
CA THR A 190 -5.64 22.61 -5.33
C THR A 190 -6.98 22.11 -5.86
N ILE A 191 -7.77 21.47 -4.99
CA ILE A 191 -9.11 21.02 -5.36
C ILE A 191 -10.05 22.22 -5.31
N LYS A 192 -10.49 22.70 -6.48
CA LYS A 192 -11.68 23.56 -6.54
C LYS A 192 -12.87 22.71 -6.09
N LEU A 193 -13.32 22.93 -4.85
CA LEU A 193 -14.59 22.40 -4.38
C LEU A 193 -15.68 22.99 -5.28
N TYR A 194 -16.29 22.16 -6.13
CA TYR A 194 -17.55 22.53 -6.76
C TYR A 194 -18.58 22.62 -5.64
N GLN A 195 -19.04 23.84 -5.36
CA GLN A 195 -20.16 24.09 -4.47
C GLN A 195 -21.36 23.32 -5.01
N THR A 196 -21.89 22.42 -4.20
CA THR A 196 -23.22 21.85 -4.42
C THR A 196 -24.20 23.01 -4.49
N PRO A 197 -25.01 23.14 -5.55
CA PRO A 197 -26.04 24.18 -5.60
C PRO A 197 -27.02 23.92 -4.45
N SER A 198 -27.01 24.83 -3.49
CA SER A 198 -27.98 24.93 -2.42
C SER A 198 -29.32 25.36 -3.01
N ASN A 199 -30.08 24.43 -3.58
CA ASN A 199 -31.48 24.61 -3.98
C ASN A 199 -32.14 23.27 -4.32
N VAL A 200 -32.43 22.42 -3.34
CA VAL A 200 -33.58 21.48 -3.40
C VAL A 200 -34.08 21.19 -1.98
N PHE A 201 -34.75 22.16 -1.37
CA PHE A 201 -35.87 21.88 -0.45
C PHE A 201 -36.85 23.05 -0.59
N SER A 202 -37.68 22.98 -1.64
CA SER A 202 -38.94 23.70 -1.64
C SER A 202 -39.95 22.88 -0.85
N GLU A 203 -40.51 23.55 0.15
CA GLU A 203 -41.72 23.26 0.93
C GLU A 203 -42.70 22.22 0.37
N GLY A 204 -43.24 21.39 1.27
CA GLY A 204 -44.54 20.73 1.05
C GLY A 204 -44.72 19.38 1.74
N VAL A 205 -45.03 19.37 3.04
CA VAL A 205 -46.23 18.75 3.67
C VAL A 205 -46.51 19.48 4.97
#